data_AF-A0A067EJY4-F1
#
_entry.id   AF-A0A067EJY4-F1
#
_cell.length_a   1.000
_cell.length_b   1.000
_cell.length_c   1.000
_cell.angle_alpha   90.00
_cell.angle_beta   90.00
_cell.angle_gamma   90.00
#
_symmetry.space_group_name_H-M   'P 1'
#
loop_
_entity.id
_entity.type
_entity.pdbx_description
1 polymer ?
#
loop_
_entity_poly.entity_id
_entity_poly.type
_entity_poly.pdbx_seq_one_letter_code
_entity_poly.pdbx_strand_id
1 'polypeptide(L)'
;KTLKAFREGKIQVLVSSDAMTRGMDVEGVNNVVNYDKPAYIKTYIHRAGRTARAGQLGRCFTLLHKDEKKGAIGRSLFHQSRVLGVGWS
;
A
#
# COMPACT_ATOMS: atom_id res chain seq x y z
N LYS A 1 3.70 13.68 15.77
CA LYS A 1 5.05 13.22 16.20
C LYS A 1 5.49 11.95 15.46
N THR A 2 4.69 10.88 15.44
CA THR A 2 5.00 9.61 14.75
C THR A 2 5.27 9.76 13.25
N LEU A 3 4.42 10.50 12.53
CA LEU A 3 4.61 10.75 11.09
C LEU A 3 5.92 11.46 10.74
N LYS A 4 6.33 12.43 11.58
CA LYS A 4 7.59 13.14 11.41
C LYS A 4 8.77 12.19 11.58
N ALA A 5 8.75 11.35 12.63
CA ALA A 5 9.77 10.33 12.85
C ALA A 5 9.82 9.27 11.73
N PHE A 6 8.68 8.92 11.15
CA PHE A 6 8.60 8.03 9.98
C PHE A 6 9.22 8.67 8.73
N ARG A 7 8.87 9.93 8.42
CA ARG A 7 9.47 10.69 7.31
C ARG A 7 10.97 10.91 7.47
N GLU A 8 11.45 11.08 8.70
CA GLU A 8 12.88 11.20 9.04
C GLU A 8 13.60 9.84 9.06
N GLY A 9 12.91 8.72 8.77
CA GLY A 9 13.49 7.38 8.76
C GLY A 9 13.79 6.77 10.14
N LYS A 10 13.46 7.48 11.23
CA LYS A 10 13.59 6.97 12.61
C LYS A 10 12.60 5.84 12.92
N ILE A 11 11.48 5.81 12.20
CA ILE A 11 10.52 4.72 12.21
C ILE A 11 10.45 4.17 10.79
N GLN A 12 10.67 2.88 10.61
CA GLN A 12 10.68 2.25 9.28
C GLN A 12 9.33 1.63 8.89
N VAL A 13 8.46 1.40 9.86
CA VAL A 13 7.15 0.75 9.65
C VAL A 13 6.05 1.57 10.32
N LEU A 14 5.01 1.88 9.55
CA LEU A 14 3.81 2.55 10.02
C LEU A 14 2.60 1.65 9.75
N VAL A 15 1.84 1.34 10.80
CA VAL A 15 0.59 0.57 10.71
C VAL A 15 -0.57 1.53 10.93
N SER A 16 -1.55 1.51 10.02
CA SER A 16 -2.70 2.42 10.04
C SER A 16 -3.92 1.77 9.39
N SER A 17 -5.12 2.19 9.82
CA SER A 17 -6.39 1.87 9.15
C SER A 17 -6.75 2.94 8.11
N ASP A 18 -7.71 2.63 7.22
CA ASP A 18 -8.19 3.57 6.18
C ASP A 18 -8.78 4.85 6.77
N ALA A 19 -9.45 4.74 7.93
CA ALA A 19 -10.05 5.89 8.62
C ALA A 19 -8.99 6.92 9.03
N MET A 20 -7.81 6.45 9.44
CA MET A 20 -6.73 7.32 9.90
C MET A 20 -5.91 7.89 8.75
N THR A 21 -5.89 7.25 7.57
CA THR A 21 -5.12 7.76 6.41
C THR A 21 -5.66 9.05 5.79
N ARG A 22 -6.91 9.46 6.06
CA ARG A 22 -7.45 10.74 5.59
C ARG A 22 -6.82 11.88 6.41
N GLY A 23 -5.91 12.62 5.78
CA GLY A 23 -5.11 13.67 6.43
C GLY A 23 -3.70 13.24 6.84
N MET A 24 -3.36 11.95 6.68
CA MET A 24 -1.97 11.48 6.77
C MET A 24 -1.35 11.49 5.37
N ASP A 25 -0.59 12.53 5.08
CA ASP A 25 0.22 12.64 3.88
C ASP A 25 1.48 11.75 4.01
N VAL A 26 1.35 10.46 3.75
CA VAL A 26 2.48 9.52 3.76
C VAL A 26 2.68 9.00 2.35
N GLU A 27 3.37 9.79 1.55
CA GLU A 27 3.66 9.48 0.15
C GLU A 27 5.13 9.10 -0.05
N GLY A 28 5.41 8.35 -1.12
CA GLY A 28 6.78 7.99 -1.49
C GLY A 28 7.39 6.85 -0.69
N VAL A 29 6.58 6.00 -0.04
CA VAL A 29 7.10 4.80 0.62
C VAL A 29 7.52 3.75 -0.41
N ASN A 30 8.55 2.95 -0.13
CA ASN A 30 9.01 1.91 -1.07
C ASN A 30 8.04 0.72 -1.17
N ASN A 31 7.35 0.40 -0.07
CA ASN A 31 6.48 -0.76 0.03
C ASN A 31 5.17 -0.37 0.73
N VAL A 32 4.05 -0.87 0.18
CA VAL A 32 2.72 -0.83 0.80
C VAL A 32 2.28 -2.27 1.05
N VAL A 33 1.75 -2.54 2.24
CA VAL A 33 1.23 -3.86 2.60
C VAL A 33 -0.21 -3.71 3.07
N ASN A 34 -1.14 -4.30 2.32
CA ASN A 34 -2.51 -4.49 2.75
C ASN A 34 -2.56 -5.72 3.66
N TYR A 35 -2.71 -5.49 4.96
CA TYR A 35 -2.88 -6.57 5.93
C TYR A 35 -4.21 -7.30 5.69
N ASP A 36 -5.29 -6.54 5.55
CA ASP A 36 -6.59 -7.06 5.11
C ASP A 36 -6.81 -6.74 3.63
N LYS A 37 -7.44 -7.68 2.93
CA LYS A 37 -7.86 -7.49 1.54
C LYS A 37 -8.77 -6.26 1.45
N PRO A 38 -8.47 -5.28 0.59
CA PRO A 38 -9.35 -4.14 0.40
C PRO A 38 -10.69 -4.60 -0.21
N ALA A 39 -11.80 -4.17 0.39
CA ALA A 39 -13.15 -4.52 -0.05
C ALA A 39 -13.49 -3.97 -1.45
N TYR A 40 -12.87 -2.87 -1.85
CA TYR A 40 -13.09 -2.20 -3.14
C TYR A 40 -11.78 -1.93 -3.86
N ILE A 41 -11.81 -2.04 -5.20
CA ILE A 41 -10.64 -1.73 -6.04
C ILE A 41 -10.16 -0.28 -5.89
N LYS A 42 -11.08 0.67 -5.67
CA LYS A 42 -10.72 2.08 -5.42
C LYS A 42 -9.87 2.23 -4.16
N THR A 43 -10.19 1.49 -3.09
CA THR A 43 -9.40 1.46 -1.86
C THR A 43 -8.02 0.90 -2.11
N TYR A 44 -7.91 -0.20 -2.88
CA TYR A 44 -6.63 -0.76 -3.30
C TYR A 44 -5.78 0.27 -4.04
N ILE A 45 -6.34 0.97 -5.03
CA ILE A 45 -5.66 2.00 -5.82
C ILE A 45 -5.16 3.13 -4.92
N HIS A 46 -6.02 3.64 -4.02
CA HIS A 46 -5.64 4.71 -3.09
C HIS A 46 -4.49 4.31 -2.15
N ARG A 47 -4.48 3.06 -1.67
CA ARG A 47 -3.39 2.54 -0.82
C ARG A 47 -2.11 2.32 -1.62
N ALA A 48 -2.21 1.70 -2.80
CA ALA A 48 -1.08 1.48 -3.70
C ALA A 48 -0.44 2.80 -4.19
N GLY A 49 -1.23 3.86 -4.33
CA GLY A 49 -0.74 5.20 -4.68
C GLY A 49 0.20 5.85 -3.65
N ARG A 50 0.38 5.25 -2.48
CA ARG A 50 1.36 5.71 -1.47
C ARG A 50 2.80 5.34 -1.84
N THR A 51 2.99 4.39 -2.78
CA THR A 51 4.29 3.99 -3.32
C THR A 51 4.49 4.48 -4.76
N ALA A 52 5.65 4.21 -5.34
CA ALA A 52 5.98 4.49 -6.74
C ALA A 52 5.80 5.97 -7.17
N ARG A 53 6.26 6.92 -6.35
CA ARG A 53 6.24 8.36 -6.69
C ARG A 53 7.51 8.78 -7.44
N ALA A 54 7.41 9.87 -8.21
CA ALA A 54 8.54 10.46 -8.94
C ALA A 54 9.29 9.48 -9.87
N GLY A 55 8.54 8.63 -10.59
CA GLY A 55 9.12 7.64 -11.51
C GLY A 55 9.83 6.46 -10.83
N GLN A 56 9.83 6.40 -9.50
CA GLN A 56 10.44 5.30 -8.77
C GLN A 56 9.56 4.05 -8.79
N LEU A 57 10.20 2.89 -8.65
CA LEU A 57 9.50 1.61 -8.50
C LEU A 57 8.92 1.48 -7.10
N GLY A 58 7.66 1.08 -7.02
CA GLY A 58 6.99 0.74 -5.78
C GLY A 58 6.50 -0.70 -5.75
N ARG A 59 6.35 -1.25 -4.55
CA ARG A 59 5.78 -2.58 -4.35
C ARG A 59 4.53 -2.48 -3.50
N CYS A 60 3.46 -3.12 -3.95
CA CYS A 60 2.23 -3.29 -3.18
C CYS A 60 1.98 -4.78 -2.97
N PHE A 61 1.83 -5.18 -1.71
CA PHE A 61 1.52 -6.53 -1.30
C PHE A 61 0.14 -6.57 -0.67
N THR A 62 -0.63 -7.60 -0.95
CA THR A 62 -1.90 -7.86 -0.25
C THR A 62 -1.87 -9.26 0.31
N LEU A 63 -2.03 -9.35 1.63
CA LEU A 63 -2.22 -10.62 2.33
C LEU A 63 -3.65 -11.09 2.07
N LEU A 64 -3.80 -12.37 1.75
CA LEU A 64 -5.09 -12.98 1.48
C LEU A 64 -5.28 -14.16 2.43
N HIS A 65 -6.45 -14.27 3.04
CA HIS A 65 -6.85 -15.50 3.72
C HIS A 65 -7.09 -16.62 2.70
N LYS A 66 -7.01 -17.88 3.18
CA LYS A 66 -7.19 -19.07 2.32
C LYS A 66 -8.50 -19.02 1.53
N ASP A 67 -9.56 -18.48 2.13
CA ASP A 67 -10.90 -18.43 1.53
C ASP A 67 -11.05 -17.29 0.50
N GLU A 68 -10.23 -16.24 0.59
CA GLU A 68 -10.28 -15.07 -0.30
C GLU A 68 -9.55 -15.28 -1.62
N LYS A 69 -8.79 -16.37 -1.72
CA LYS A 69 -7.94 -16.72 -2.86
C LYS A 69 -8.73 -16.96 -4.14
N LYS A 70 -9.99 -17.42 -4.02
CA LYS A 70 -10.87 -17.77 -5.15
C LYS A 70 -11.20 -16.59 -6.07
N GLY A 71 -11.15 -15.35 -5.56
CA GLY A 71 -11.44 -14.13 -6.32
C GLY A 71 -10.21 -13.29 -6.67
N ALA A 72 -9.00 -13.76 -6.37
CA ALA A 72 -7.77 -13.03 -6.65
C ALA A 72 -7.20 -13.43 -8.03
N ILE A 73 -6.80 -12.44 -8.82
CA ILE A 73 -6.22 -12.59 -10.17
C ILE A 73 -4.81 -13.21 -10.21
N GLY A 74 -4.48 -14.13 -9.30
CA GLY A 74 -3.19 -14.83 -9.25
C GLY A 74 -3.14 -15.96 -8.23
N ARG A 75 -2.45 -17.06 -8.55
CA ARG A 75 -2.40 -18.32 -7.77
C ARG A 75 -1.62 -18.25 -6.43
N SER A 76 -1.17 -17.08 -6.00
CA SER A 76 -0.32 -16.92 -4.80
C SER A 76 -1.13 -16.51 -3.56
N LEU A 77 -0.71 -16.94 -2.37
CA LEU A 77 -1.25 -16.46 -1.07
C LEU A 77 -0.90 -14.97 -0.83
N PHE A 78 0.01 -14.43 -1.63
CA PHE A 78 0.43 -13.04 -1.64
C PHE A 78 0.21 -12.47 -3.04
N HIS A 79 -0.66 -11.47 -3.17
CA HIS A 79 -0.78 -10.72 -4.41
C HIS A 79 0.26 -9.59 -4.41
N GLN A 80 1.31 -9.73 -5.21
CA GLN A 80 2.31 -8.69 -5.42
C GLN A 80 2.02 -7.97 -6.74
N SER A 81 1.74 -6.68 -6.64
CA SER A 81 1.69 -5.79 -7.81
C SER A 81 2.95 -4.92 -7.84
N ARG A 82 3.64 -4.92 -8.99
CA ARG A 82 4.64 -3.91 -9.29
C ARG A 82 3.88 -2.63 -9.65
N VAL A 83 4.06 -1.59 -8.84
CA VAL A 83 3.45 -0.28 -9.10
C VAL A 83 4.49 0.53 -9.87
N LEU A 84 4.16 0.88 -11.12
CA LEU A 84 4.96 1.80 -11.92
C LEU A 84 4.46 3.22 -11.66
N GLY A 85 5.39 4.10 -11.31
CA GLY A 85 5.12 5.52 -11.08
C GLY A 85 4.88 6.29 -12.37
N VAL A 86 3.80 5.97 -13.09
CA VAL A 86 3.21 6.89 -14.07
C VAL A 86 2.33 7.87 -13.30
N GLY A 87 2.60 9.16 -13.44
CA GLY A 87 2.10 10.23 -12.58
C GLY A 87 0.61 10.13 -12.28
N TRP A 88 0.29 9.92 -11.00
CA TRP A 88 -1.03 10.18 -10.45
C TRP A 88 -1.02 11.62 -9.94
N SER A 89 -1.28 12.57 -10.86
CA SER A 89 -1.68 13.94 -10.50
C SER A 89 -3.13 13.95 -10.03
#